data_AF-A0A445EKV1-F1
#
_entry.id   AF-A0A445EKV1-F1
#
_cell.length_a   1.000
_cell.length_b   1.000
_cell.length_c   1.000
_cell.angle_alpha   90.00
_cell.angle_beta   90.00
_cell.angle_gamma   90.00
#
_symmetry.space_group_name_H-M   'P 1'
#
loop_
_entity.id
_entity.type
_entity.pdbx_description
1 polymer ?
#
loop_
_entity_poly.entity_id
_entity_poly.type
_entity_poly.pdbx_seq_one_letter_code
_entity_poly.pdbx_strand_id
1 'polypeptide(L)'
;MAELKVVNQEVFRYLIAIPPRYWSRSRFSFHSKVDTLVNKMSENFNSAIVDAREKPIVTMLEEIRVKLMTRWTQNKKLAQSYSGTILPRIRMRLDKRSRSTREWQPY
;
A
#
# COMPACT_ATOMS: atom_id res chain seq x y z
N MET A 1 -21.00 -26.73 0.23
CA MET A 1 -19.94 -27.57 -0.38
C MET A 1 -20.52 -28.71 -1.21
N ALA A 2 -21.51 -29.46 -0.69
CA ALA A 2 -22.18 -30.52 -1.47
C ALA A 2 -22.84 -29.98 -2.75
N GLU A 3 -23.46 -28.79 -2.68
CA GLU A 3 -24.08 -28.12 -3.84
C GLU A 3 -23.07 -27.76 -4.94
N LEU A 4 -21.86 -27.30 -4.58
CA LEU A 4 -20.81 -26.95 -5.55
C LEU A 4 -20.35 -28.16 -6.35
N LYS A 5 -20.31 -29.34 -5.72
CA LYS A 5 -19.95 -30.61 -6.36
C LYS A 5 -20.95 -31.01 -7.44
N VAL A 6 -22.24 -30.70 -7.23
CA VAL A 6 -23.32 -30.97 -8.20
C VAL A 6 -23.22 -30.04 -9.40
N VAL A 7 -22.83 -28.77 -9.19
CA VAL A 7 -22.71 -27.77 -10.26
C VAL A 7 -21.45 -27.99 -11.10
N ASN A 8 -20.29 -28.22 -10.48
CA ASN A 8 -19.04 -28.47 -11.19
C ASN A 8 -18.06 -29.29 -10.35
N GLN A 9 -17.87 -30.54 -10.77
CA GLN A 9 -17.05 -31.51 -10.04
C GLN A 9 -15.55 -31.23 -10.12
N GLU A 10 -15.06 -30.62 -11.20
CA GLU A 10 -13.64 -30.26 -11.34
C GLU A 10 -13.27 -29.09 -10.42
N VAL A 11 -14.12 -28.06 -10.37
CA VAL A 11 -13.95 -26.91 -9.46
C VAL A 11 -13.99 -27.38 -8.00
N PHE A 12 -14.89 -28.32 -7.67
CA PHE A 12 -14.94 -28.91 -6.34
C PHE A 12 -13.64 -29.63 -5.96
N ARG A 13 -13.08 -30.44 -6.88
CA ARG A 13 -11.80 -31.14 -6.67
C ARG A 13 -10.62 -30.17 -6.52
N TYR A 14 -10.61 -29.09 -7.29
CA TYR A 14 -9.60 -28.05 -7.18
C TYR A 14 -9.65 -27.34 -5.82
N LEU A 15 -10.84 -26.91 -5.38
CA LEU A 15 -11.00 -26.17 -4.13
C LEU A 15 -10.71 -27.01 -2.89
N ILE A 16 -11.08 -28.31 -2.88
CA ILE A 16 -10.78 -29.19 -1.73
C ILE A 16 -9.28 -29.51 -1.61
N ALA A 17 -8.51 -29.40 -2.70
CA ALA A 17 -7.06 -29.53 -2.65
C ALA A 17 -6.38 -28.34 -1.95
N ILE A 18 -7.05 -27.18 -1.88
CA ILE A 18 -6.54 -25.98 -1.22
C ILE A 18 -7.08 -25.93 0.21
N PRO A 19 -6.24 -25.67 1.24
CA PRO A 19 -6.72 -25.53 2.61
C PRO A 19 -7.85 -24.48 2.72
N PRO A 20 -9.02 -24.83 3.31
CA PRO A 20 -10.20 -23.96 3.36
C PRO A 20 -9.96 -22.58 3.97
N ARG A 21 -8.95 -22.42 4.82
CA ARG A 21 -8.56 -21.13 5.41
C ARG A 21 -8.17 -20.05 4.38
N TYR A 22 -7.85 -20.44 3.15
CA TYR A 22 -7.42 -19.51 2.11
C TYR A 22 -8.55 -19.05 1.18
N TRP A 23 -9.66 -19.79 1.10
CA TRP A 23 -10.73 -19.49 0.13
C TRP A 23 -12.14 -19.54 0.73
N SER A 24 -12.35 -20.17 1.89
CA SER A 24 -13.65 -20.18 2.57
C SER A 24 -13.73 -19.06 3.60
N ARG A 25 -14.68 -18.14 3.40
CA ARG A 25 -14.95 -17.03 4.32
C ARG A 25 -15.20 -17.50 5.76
N SER A 26 -15.84 -18.66 5.95
CA SER A 26 -16.09 -19.22 7.30
C SER A 26 -14.83 -19.72 8.01
N ARG A 27 -13.70 -19.82 7.30
CA ARG A 27 -12.41 -20.30 7.81
C ARG A 27 -11.33 -19.21 7.79
N PHE A 28 -11.68 -17.98 7.44
CA PHE A 28 -10.75 -16.85 7.52
C PHE A 28 -10.44 -16.53 8.98
N SER A 29 -9.17 -16.23 9.25
CA SER A 29 -8.74 -15.78 10.56
C SER A 29 -9.34 -14.40 10.86
N PHE A 30 -9.80 -14.19 12.09
CA PHE A 30 -10.19 -12.87 12.58
C PHE A 30 -9.00 -11.96 12.86
N HIS A 31 -7.79 -12.52 12.91
CA HIS A 31 -6.56 -11.75 13.08
C HIS A 31 -6.15 -11.13 11.75
N SER A 32 -6.21 -9.80 11.68
CA SER A 32 -5.61 -9.06 10.58
C SER A 32 -4.10 -9.26 10.58
N LYS A 33 -3.53 -9.49 9.40
CA LYS A 33 -2.07 -9.48 9.21
C LYS A 33 -1.51 -8.07 9.01
N VAL A 34 -2.37 -7.07 8.93
CA VAL A 34 -2.02 -5.69 8.65
C VAL A 34 -2.65 -4.78 9.72
N ASP A 35 -1.87 -3.87 10.26
CA ASP A 35 -2.32 -2.92 11.30
C ASP A 35 -3.46 -2.00 10.83
N THR A 36 -3.63 -1.86 9.51
CA THR A 36 -4.64 -1.01 8.89
C THR A 36 -5.59 -1.85 8.04
N LEU A 37 -6.81 -2.06 8.55
CA LEU A 37 -7.94 -2.72 7.86
C LEU A 37 -8.78 -1.76 7.00
N VAL A 38 -8.23 -0.59 6.66
CA VAL A 38 -8.95 0.47 5.94
C VAL A 38 -8.39 0.64 4.53
N ASN A 39 -9.27 0.58 3.54
CA ASN A 39 -8.94 0.74 2.11
C ASN A 39 -8.54 2.18 1.73
N LYS A 40 -8.54 3.10 2.70
CA LYS A 40 -8.33 4.54 2.49
C LYS A 40 -7.00 4.88 1.81
N MET A 41 -5.94 4.12 2.06
CA MET A 41 -4.63 4.35 1.41
C MET A 41 -4.70 4.02 -0.08
N SER A 42 -5.31 2.89 -0.43
CA SER A 42 -5.51 2.48 -1.82
C SER A 42 -6.45 3.42 -2.55
N GLU A 43 -7.55 3.82 -1.92
CA GLU A 43 -8.51 4.79 -2.46
C GLU A 43 -7.85 6.14 -2.74
N ASN A 44 -7.11 6.67 -1.77
CA ASN A 44 -6.37 7.93 -1.93
C ASN A 44 -5.32 7.85 -3.04
N PHE A 45 -4.59 6.74 -3.12
CA PHE A 45 -3.60 6.56 -4.18
C PHE A 45 -4.27 6.47 -5.55
N ASN A 46 -5.32 5.65 -5.67
CA ASN A 46 -6.08 5.50 -6.92
C ASN A 46 -6.68 6.82 -7.39
N SER A 47 -7.28 7.59 -6.48
CA SER A 47 -7.79 8.93 -6.78
C SER A 47 -6.69 9.89 -7.23
N ALA A 48 -5.47 9.76 -6.68
CA ALA A 48 -4.36 10.62 -7.05
C ALA A 48 -3.74 10.29 -8.43
N ILE A 49 -4.00 9.12 -9.01
CA ILE A 49 -3.39 8.70 -10.29
C ILE A 49 -4.40 8.52 -11.42
N VAL A 50 -5.68 8.84 -11.21
CA VAL A 50 -6.74 8.64 -12.23
C VAL A 50 -6.33 9.19 -13.59
N ASP A 51 -5.97 10.47 -13.66
CA ASP A 51 -5.60 11.14 -14.93
C ASP A 51 -4.33 10.55 -15.58
N ALA A 52 -3.39 10.08 -14.76
CA ALA A 52 -2.15 9.48 -15.26
C ALA A 52 -2.41 8.10 -15.86
N ARG A 53 -3.39 7.34 -15.34
CA ARG A 53 -3.72 5.97 -15.77
C ARG A 53 -4.33 5.89 -17.16
N GLU A 54 -4.89 6.98 -17.67
CA GLU A 54 -5.46 7.04 -19.02
C GLU A 54 -4.40 7.21 -20.11
N LYS A 55 -3.13 7.36 -19.72
CA LYS A 55 -2.01 7.65 -20.61
C LYS A 55 -1.16 6.40 -20.91
N PRO A 56 -0.37 6.41 -22.00
CA PRO A 56 0.58 5.34 -22.28
C PRO A 56 1.53 5.08 -21.11
N ILE A 57 1.98 3.84 -20.96
CA ILE A 57 2.73 3.37 -19.77
C ILE A 57 3.91 4.27 -19.40
N VAL A 58 4.68 4.74 -20.39
CA VAL A 58 5.84 5.62 -20.15
C VAL A 58 5.40 6.96 -19.59
N THR A 59 4.37 7.58 -20.19
CA THR A 59 3.82 8.86 -19.75
C THR A 59 3.18 8.75 -18.37
N MET A 60 2.41 7.69 -18.12
CA MET A 60 1.80 7.42 -16.81
C MET A 60 2.87 7.36 -15.71
N LEU A 61 3.95 6.59 -15.93
CA LEU A 61 5.02 6.43 -14.95
C LEU A 61 5.75 7.75 -14.70
N GLU A 62 6.01 8.52 -15.76
CA GLU A 62 6.67 9.81 -15.66
C GLU A 62 5.84 10.83 -14.88
N GLU A 63 4.53 10.89 -15.10
CA GLU A 63 3.64 11.76 -14.35
C GLU A 63 3.54 11.37 -12.87
N ILE A 64 3.44 10.07 -12.57
CA ILE A 64 3.47 9.58 -11.19
C ILE A 64 4.79 9.96 -10.53
N ARG A 65 5.92 9.79 -11.22
CA ARG A 65 7.26 10.15 -10.74
C ARG A 65 7.34 11.64 -10.39
N VAL A 66 6.94 12.52 -11.32
CA VAL A 66 6.96 13.99 -11.11
C VAL A 66 6.05 14.39 -9.94
N LYS A 67 4.86 13.79 -9.84
CA LYS A 67 3.92 14.05 -8.73
C LYS A 67 4.51 13.67 -7.38
N LEU A 68 5.15 12.49 -7.29
CA LEU A 68 5.82 12.03 -6.07
C LEU A 68 6.99 12.94 -5.68
N MET A 69 7.86 13.29 -6.63
CA MET A 69 9.02 14.16 -6.36
C MET A 69 8.61 15.57 -5.94
N THR A 70 7.56 16.12 -6.56
CA THR A 70 7.00 17.43 -6.21
C THR A 70 6.48 17.42 -4.78
N ARG A 71 5.68 16.40 -4.43
CA ARG A 71 5.13 16.22 -3.08
C ARG A 71 6.24 16.03 -2.04
N TRP A 72 7.26 15.24 -2.35
CA TRP A 72 8.42 15.05 -1.48
C TRP A 72 9.11 16.39 -1.20
N THR A 73 9.37 17.17 -2.24
CA THR A 73 10.05 18.45 -2.13
C THR A 73 9.25 19.45 -1.29
N GLN A 74 7.94 19.53 -1.51
CA GLN A 74 7.04 20.36 -0.71
C GLN A 74 7.03 19.94 0.76
N ASN A 75 6.87 18.64 1.03
CA ASN A 75 6.89 18.12 2.41
C ASN A 75 8.22 18.38 3.11
N LYS A 76 9.34 18.25 2.39
CA LYS A 76 10.68 18.56 2.93
C LYS A 76 10.80 20.04 3.30
N LYS A 77 10.33 20.95 2.44
CA LYS A 77 10.30 22.39 2.73
C LYS A 77 9.44 22.69 3.97
N LEU A 78 8.24 22.14 4.04
CA LEU A 78 7.33 22.30 5.19
C LEU A 78 7.95 21.78 6.50
N ALA A 79 8.61 20.63 6.45
CA ALA A 79 9.30 20.09 7.61
C ALA A 79 10.50 20.95 8.04
N GLN A 80 11.22 21.55 7.09
CA GLN A 80 12.33 22.46 7.37
C GLN A 80 11.87 23.80 7.93
N SER A 81 10.69 24.30 7.52
CA SER A 81 10.11 25.53 8.05
C SER A 81 9.42 25.37 9.40
N TYR A 82 9.37 24.15 9.96
CA TYR A 82 8.73 23.91 11.23
C TYR A 82 9.54 24.54 12.39
N SER A 83 8.96 25.56 13.03
CA SER A 83 9.58 26.34 14.12
C SER A 83 9.15 25.90 15.52
N GLY A 84 8.27 24.90 15.65
CA GLY A 84 7.77 24.43 16.94
C GLY A 84 8.80 23.63 17.75
N THR A 85 8.57 23.54 19.06
CA THR A 85 9.41 22.73 19.96
C THR A 85 9.15 21.24 19.73
N ILE A 86 10.21 20.48 19.45
CA ILE A 86 10.18 19.01 19.34
C ILE A 86 11.05 18.45 20.47
N LEU A 87 10.51 17.51 21.26
CA LEU A 87 11.27 16.87 22.32
C LEU A 87 12.53 16.19 21.75
N PRO A 88 13.69 16.26 22.44
CA PRO A 88 14.97 15.77 21.92
C PRO A 88 14.93 14.32 21.42
N ARG A 89 14.24 13.43 22.15
CA ARG A 89 14.12 12.01 21.80
C ARG A 89 13.34 11.78 20.51
N ILE A 90 12.31 12.60 20.25
CA ILE A 90 11.50 12.54 19.02
C ILE A 90 12.32 13.09 17.86
N ARG A 91 13.01 14.23 18.07
CA ARG A 91 13.88 14.83 17.06
C ARG A 91 14.98 13.88 16.59
N MET A 92 15.67 13.24 17.54
CA MET A 92 16.69 12.22 17.22
C MET A 92 16.14 11.08 16.35
N ARG A 93 14.92 10.58 16.66
CA ARG A 93 14.25 9.55 15.84
C ARG A 93 13.90 10.06 14.44
N LEU A 94 13.40 11.28 14.32
CA LEU A 94 13.07 11.90 13.04
C LEU A 94 14.31 12.07 12.18
N ASP A 95 15.41 12.57 12.75
CA ASP A 95 16.67 12.79 12.05
C ASP A 95 17.28 11.46 11.57
N LYS A 96 17.22 10.41 12.39
CA LYS A 96 17.67 9.07 11.99
C LYS A 96 16.88 8.56 10.77
N ARG A 97 15.56 8.66 10.80
CA ARG A 97 14.69 8.25 9.67
C ARG A 97 14.94 9.09 8.42
N SER A 98 15.11 10.40 8.59
CA SER A 98 15.40 11.35 7.51
C SER A 98 16.71 11.01 6.78
N ARG A 99 17.76 10.61 7.51
CA ARG A 99 19.02 10.13 6.90
C ARG A 99 18.82 8.84 6.12
N SER A 100 18.18 7.83 6.71
CA SER A 100 17.93 6.55 6.02
C SER A 100 17.11 6.71 4.74
N THR A 101 16.16 7.66 4.68
CA THR A 101 15.39 7.92 3.45
C THR A 101 16.21 8.52 2.31
N ARG A 102 17.40 9.09 2.57
CA ARG A 102 18.29 9.65 1.54
C ARG A 102 19.21 8.59 0.91
N GLU A 103 19.37 7.47 1.59
CA GLU A 103 20.25 6.37 1.18
C GLU A 103 19.46 5.24 0.48
N TRP A 104 18.21 5.51 0.08
CA TRP A 104 17.41 4.51 -0.61
C TRP A 104 18.02 4.17 -1.97
N GLN A 105 18.35 2.90 -2.15
CA GLN A 105 18.83 2.34 -3.42
C GLN A 105 17.76 1.37 -3.94
N PRO A 106 17.39 1.44 -5.23
CA PRO A 106 16.61 0.38 -5.85
C PRO A 106 17.45 -0.90 -5.87
N TYR A 107 16.82 -2.01 -5.48
CA TYR A 107 17.40 -3.37 -5.58
C TYR A 107 17.61 -3.78 -7.04
#